data_AF-A0A520GV35-F1
#
_entry.id   AF-A0A520GV35-F1
#
_cell.length_a   1.000
_cell.length_b   1.000
_cell.length_c   1.000
_cell.angle_alpha   90.00
_cell.angle_beta   90.00
_cell.angle_gamma   90.00
#
_symmetry.space_group_name_H-M   'P 1'
#
loop_
_entity.id
_entity.type
_entity.pdbx_description
1 polymer ?
#
loop_
_entity_poly.entity_id
_entity_poly.type
_entity_poly.pdbx_seq_one_letter_code
_entity_poly.pdbx_strand_id
1 'polypeptide(L)'
;MGDKYLSKHRGQYAERNGARLPFTHTIDLKLQQDFNLKLGSKTYQLQLTYDMFNFTNFMNRNWGKIYFISNDQSIILDMAGYVSATNLTPQYRFTPLTTGKPYTISDGVFNSARWTSQLGVRLSF
;
A
#
# COMPACT_ATOMS: atom_id res chain seq x y z
N MET A 1 -8.69 -19.95 4.82
CA MET A 1 -8.32 -19.24 6.08
C MET A 1 -6.82 -19.05 6.07
N GLY A 2 -6.31 -17.84 5.81
CA GLY A 2 -4.91 -17.62 5.40
C GLY A 2 -4.11 -16.62 6.24
N ASP A 3 -4.66 -16.12 7.34
CA ASP A 3 -4.00 -15.14 8.20
C ASP A 3 -3.25 -15.81 9.36
N LYS A 4 -1.98 -15.41 9.58
CA LYS A 4 -1.10 -16.00 10.61
C LYS A 4 -1.59 -15.74 12.04
N TYR A 5 -2.31 -14.64 12.28
CA TYR A 5 -2.84 -14.31 13.59
C TYR A 5 -4.10 -15.13 13.89
N LEU A 6 -5.06 -15.16 12.96
CA LEU A 6 -6.31 -15.91 13.13
C LEU A 6 -6.11 -17.43 13.19
N SER A 7 -5.11 -17.96 12.49
CA SER A 7 -4.77 -19.40 12.57
C SER A 7 -4.22 -19.80 13.93
N LYS A 8 -3.50 -18.90 14.62
CA LYS A 8 -2.95 -19.14 15.96
C LYS A 8 -3.98 -18.98 17.08
N HIS A 9 -5.02 -18.17 16.86
CA HIS A 9 -6.08 -17.91 17.84
C HIS A 9 -7.38 -18.65 17.52
N ARG A 10 -7.31 -19.78 16.80
CA ARG A 10 -8.49 -20.61 16.52
C ARG A 10 -9.06 -21.15 17.83
N GLY A 11 -10.35 -20.90 18.07
CA GLY A 11 -11.04 -21.29 19.31
C GLY A 11 -10.83 -20.31 20.47
N GLN A 12 -10.12 -19.20 20.24
CA GLN A 12 -9.90 -18.13 21.21
C GLN A 12 -10.55 -16.83 20.71
N TYR A 13 -10.69 -15.85 21.60
CA TYR A 13 -11.14 -14.51 21.22
C TYR A 13 -10.05 -13.81 20.39
N ALA A 14 -10.44 -13.23 19.25
CA ALA A 14 -9.55 -12.36 18.49
C ALA A 14 -9.41 -11.01 19.22
N GLU A 15 -8.19 -10.59 19.50
CA GLU A 15 -7.93 -9.33 20.18
C GLU A 15 -8.16 -8.14 19.24
N ARG A 16 -8.59 -7.01 19.82
CA ARG A 16 -8.72 -5.75 19.09
C ARG A 16 -7.34 -5.32 18.57
N ASN A 17 -7.23 -5.08 17.27
CA ASN A 17 -5.99 -4.73 16.57
C ASN A 17 -4.87 -5.78 16.66
N GLY A 18 -5.20 -7.05 16.97
CA GLY A 18 -4.21 -8.12 17.09
C GLY A 18 -3.53 -8.52 15.77
N ALA A 19 -4.17 -8.22 14.62
CA ALA A 19 -3.60 -8.38 13.29
C ALA A 19 -3.27 -7.02 12.67
N ARG A 20 -2.17 -6.96 11.90
CA ARG A 20 -1.70 -5.76 11.21
C ARG A 20 -1.55 -6.04 9.71
N LEU A 21 -1.63 -4.99 8.90
CA LEU A 21 -1.34 -5.06 7.47
C LEU A 21 0.11 -5.51 7.23
N PRO A 22 0.39 -6.14 6.07
CA PRO A 22 1.75 -6.45 5.68
C PRO A 22 2.60 -5.19 5.57
N PHE A 23 3.89 -5.32 5.90
CA PHE A 23 4.86 -4.24 5.76
C PHE A 23 4.95 -3.78 4.30
N THR A 24 4.97 -2.46 4.09
CA THR A 24 5.08 -1.80 2.79
C THR A 24 6.39 -1.03 2.72
N HIS A 25 7.09 -1.11 1.60
CA HIS A 25 8.29 -0.32 1.29
C HIS A 25 8.23 0.15 -0.16
N THR A 26 8.59 1.41 -0.40
CA THR A 26 8.65 2.00 -1.73
C THR A 26 10.01 2.67 -1.89
N ILE A 27 10.67 2.44 -3.02
CA ILE A 27 11.95 3.05 -3.35
C ILE A 27 11.77 3.83 -4.65
N ASP A 28 12.17 5.10 -4.62
CA ASP A 28 12.12 6.00 -5.77
C ASP A 28 13.53 6.24 -6.30
N LEU A 29 13.66 6.41 -7.62
CA LEU A 29 14.92 6.69 -8.30
C LEU A 29 14.89 8.09 -8.89
N LYS A 30 15.96 8.86 -8.69
CA LYS A 30 16.18 10.15 -9.36
C LYS A 30 17.57 10.20 -9.96
N LEU A 31 17.63 10.55 -11.23
CA LEU A 31 18.87 10.85 -11.96
C LEU A 31 18.84 12.32 -12.38
N GLN A 32 19.92 13.03 -12.14
CA GLN A 32 20.11 14.41 -12.57
C GLN A 32 21.51 14.54 -13.17
N GLN A 33 21.58 15.13 -14.36
CA GLN A 33 22.83 15.40 -15.04
C GLN A 33 22.83 16.84 -15.56
N ASP A 34 23.86 17.58 -15.15
CA ASP A 34 24.11 18.94 -15.60
C ASP A 34 25.19 18.95 -16.68
N PHE A 35 24.97 19.73 -17.73
CA PHE A 35 25.87 19.91 -18.86
C PHE A 35 26.16 21.40 -19.05
N ASN A 36 27.44 21.76 -19.09
CA ASN A 36 27.87 23.12 -19.45
C ASN A 36 28.13 23.18 -20.96
N LEU A 37 27.32 23.95 -21.68
CA LEU A 37 27.40 24.14 -23.11
C LEU A 37 28.01 25.51 -23.40
N LYS A 38 29.23 25.53 -23.92
CA LYS A 38 29.88 26.77 -24.35
C LYS A 38 29.50 27.09 -25.79
N LEU A 39 28.75 28.18 -26.00
CA LEU A 39 28.34 28.67 -27.30
C LEU A 39 28.89 30.08 -27.49
N GLY A 40 30.00 30.19 -28.24
CA GLY A 40 30.73 31.44 -28.42
C GLY A 40 31.34 31.94 -27.09
N SER A 41 31.02 33.17 -26.71
CA SER A 41 31.45 33.79 -25.45
C SER A 41 30.53 33.49 -24.26
N LYS A 42 29.38 32.82 -24.49
CA LYS A 42 28.40 32.50 -23.45
C LYS A 42 28.46 31.03 -23.06
N THR A 43 28.24 30.76 -21.78
CA THR A 43 28.09 29.40 -21.24
C THR A 43 26.63 29.23 -20.83
N TYR A 44 25.99 28.20 -21.35
CA TYR A 44 24.64 27.78 -20.98
C TYR A 44 24.73 26.53 -20.12
N GLN A 45 23.81 26.37 -19.17
CA GLN A 45 23.69 25.14 -18.40
C GLN A 45 22.41 24.41 -18.81
N LEU A 46 22.57 23.20 -19.32
CA LEU A 46 21.47 22.29 -19.60
C LEU A 46 21.43 21.22 -18.51
N GLN A 47 20.32 21.14 -17.80
CA GLN A 47 20.07 20.11 -16.80
C GLN A 47 19.00 19.15 -17.32
N LEU A 48 19.31 17.86 -17.31
CA LEU A 48 18.38 16.78 -17.58
C LEU A 48 18.06 16.05 -16.28
N THR A 49 16.77 15.79 -16.05
CA THR A 49 16.31 15.03 -14.89
C THR A 49 15.41 13.88 -15.31
N TYR A 50 15.55 12.75 -14.63
CA TYR A 50 14.65 11.60 -14.73
C TYR A 50 14.26 11.18 -13.31
N ASP A 51 12.98 11.25 -12.99
CA ASP A 51 12.44 10.72 -11.74
C ASP A 51 11.55 9.51 -12.04
N MET A 52 11.69 8.47 -11.23
CA MET A 52 10.90 7.25 -11.30
C MET A 52 10.42 6.86 -9.91
N PHE A 53 9.11 6.95 -9.72
CA PHE A 53 8.44 6.59 -8.49
C PHE A 53 8.13 5.10 -8.47
N ASN A 54 8.33 4.48 -7.31
CA ASN A 54 8.17 3.05 -7.10
C ASN A 54 9.05 2.20 -8.05
N PHE A 55 10.32 2.59 -8.18
CA PHE A 55 11.32 1.95 -9.03
C PHE A 55 11.45 0.44 -8.78
N THR A 56 11.35 0.01 -7.53
CA THR A 56 11.41 -1.42 -7.20
C THR A 56 10.21 -2.21 -7.72
N ASN A 57 9.03 -1.60 -7.83
CA ASN A 57 7.87 -2.24 -8.45
C ASN A 57 8.05 -2.42 -9.96
N PHE A 58 8.70 -1.46 -10.63
CA PHE A 58 9.10 -1.60 -12.04
C PHE A 58 10.04 -2.79 -12.24
N MET A 59 11.03 -2.97 -11.37
CA MET A 59 11.93 -4.14 -11.42
C MET A 59 11.21 -5.45 -11.07
N ASN A 60 10.31 -5.43 -10.08
CA ASN A 60 9.55 -6.60 -9.66
C ASN A 60 8.16 -6.19 -9.15
N ARG A 61 7.12 -6.64 -9.85
CA ARG A 61 5.70 -6.37 -9.52
C ARG A 61 5.28 -6.81 -8.09
N ASN A 62 6.08 -7.65 -7.44
CA ASN A 62 5.84 -8.07 -6.06
C ASN A 62 6.42 -7.12 -4.99
N TRP A 63 7.31 -6.21 -5.36
CA TRP A 63 7.86 -5.17 -4.49
C TRP A 63 7.07 -3.86 -4.63
N GLY A 64 7.19 -2.95 -3.67
CA GLY A 64 6.46 -1.68 -3.77
C GLY A 64 4.94 -1.80 -3.67
N LYS A 65 4.43 -2.92 -3.13
CA LYS A 65 3.00 -3.14 -2.93
C LYS A 65 2.51 -2.36 -1.72
N ILE A 66 1.53 -1.49 -1.95
CA ILE A 66 0.83 -0.73 -0.92
C ILE A 66 -0.45 -1.49 -0.58
N TYR A 67 -0.62 -1.85 0.69
CA TYR A 67 -1.80 -2.57 1.18
C TYR A 67 -2.77 -1.59 1.84
N PHE A 68 -4.05 -1.76 1.56
CA PHE A 68 -5.12 -0.91 2.10
C PHE A 68 -6.25 -1.76 2.67
N ILE A 69 -6.89 -1.25 3.72
CA ILE A 69 -8.07 -1.82 4.34
C ILE A 69 -9.09 -0.70 4.54
N SER A 70 -10.31 -0.91 4.04
CA SER A 70 -11.36 0.10 4.15
C SER A 70 -11.66 0.41 5.62
N ASN A 71 -11.73 1.70 5.97
CA ASN A 71 -11.98 2.19 7.32
C ASN A 71 -10.93 1.77 8.37
N ASP A 72 -9.71 1.39 7.94
CA ASP A 72 -8.61 0.96 8.82
C ASP A 72 -8.95 -0.25 9.73
N GLN A 73 -10.02 -0.97 9.43
CA GLN A 73 -10.54 -2.07 10.25
C GLN A 73 -11.22 -3.14 9.40
N SER A 74 -11.00 -4.41 9.75
CA SER A 74 -11.85 -5.52 9.31
C SER A 74 -12.48 -6.17 10.53
N ILE A 75 -13.81 -6.18 10.55
CA ILE A 75 -14.60 -6.90 11.54
C ILE A 75 -14.93 -8.26 10.93
N ILE A 76 -14.52 -9.31 11.62
CA ILE A 76 -14.66 -10.70 11.15
C ILE A 76 -15.77 -11.42 11.93
N LEU A 77 -16.15 -10.87 13.09
CA LEU A 77 -17.19 -11.39 13.98
C LEU A 77 -18.09 -10.24 14.44
N ASP A 78 -19.39 -10.32 14.12
CA ASP A 78 -20.40 -9.35 14.52
C ASP A 78 -21.30 -9.94 15.61
N MET A 79 -21.76 -9.12 16.56
CA MET A 79 -22.79 -9.55 17.50
C MET A 79 -24.15 -9.57 16.79
N ALA A 80 -24.79 -10.74 16.74
CA ALA A 80 -26.08 -10.96 16.08
C ALA A 80 -27.28 -10.79 17.02
N GLY A 81 -27.03 -10.58 18.31
CA GLY A 81 -28.06 -10.42 19.35
C GLY A 81 -27.94 -11.49 20.43
N TYR A 82 -28.99 -11.61 21.23
CA TYR A 82 -29.11 -12.66 22.25
C TYR A 82 -30.05 -13.78 21.75
N VAL A 83 -29.93 -14.98 22.33
CA VAL A 83 -30.79 -16.12 21.96
C VAL A 83 -32.27 -15.79 22.13
N SER A 84 -32.64 -15.05 23.19
CA SER A 84 -33.98 -14.49 23.38
C SER A 84 -33.96 -13.31 24.37
N ALA A 85 -35.11 -12.67 24.58
CA ALA A 85 -35.26 -11.62 25.60
C ALA A 85 -35.01 -12.11 27.04
N THR A 86 -35.13 -13.42 27.29
CA THR A 86 -34.92 -14.06 28.59
C THR A 86 -33.61 -14.85 28.67
N ASN A 87 -33.02 -15.20 27.53
CA ASN A 87 -31.72 -15.86 27.44
C ASN A 87 -30.70 -14.90 26.81
N LEU A 88 -29.97 -14.19 27.67
CA LEU A 88 -28.95 -13.20 27.32
C LEU A 88 -27.61 -13.82 26.89
N THR A 89 -27.61 -15.06 26.38
CA THR A 89 -26.41 -15.64 25.76
C THR A 89 -26.15 -14.94 24.42
N PRO A 90 -25.01 -14.26 24.22
CA PRO A 90 -24.72 -13.54 22.98
C PRO A 90 -24.48 -14.53 21.83
N GLN A 91 -25.13 -14.25 20.71
CA GLN A 91 -24.94 -14.93 19.43
C GLN A 91 -24.03 -14.07 18.57
N TYR A 92 -23.11 -14.71 17.85
CA TYR A 92 -22.18 -14.03 16.96
C TYR A 92 -22.33 -14.56 15.54
N ARG A 93 -22.24 -13.66 14.56
CA ARG A 93 -22.22 -13.98 13.14
C ARG A 93 -20.80 -13.84 12.61
N PHE A 94 -20.31 -14.90 11.98
CA PHE A 94 -19.05 -14.88 11.26
C PHE A 94 -19.33 -14.58 9.78
N THR A 95 -18.72 -13.50 9.27
CA THR A 95 -18.83 -13.13 7.86
C THR A 95 -17.47 -13.42 7.19
N PRO A 96 -17.35 -14.49 6.39
CA PRO A 96 -16.08 -14.82 5.74
C PRO A 96 -15.69 -13.77 4.71
N LEU A 97 -14.39 -13.47 4.63
CA LEU A 97 -13.82 -12.56 3.65
C LEU A 97 -13.85 -13.19 2.25
N THR A 98 -14.42 -12.51 1.27
CA THR A 98 -14.62 -13.00 -0.11
C THR A 98 -13.31 -13.43 -0.79
N THR A 99 -12.20 -12.73 -0.54
CA THR A 99 -10.87 -13.01 -1.10
C THR A 99 -9.94 -13.75 -0.13
N GLY A 100 -10.44 -14.11 1.06
CA GLY A 100 -9.66 -14.73 2.13
C GLY A 100 -8.61 -13.81 2.78
N LYS A 101 -8.55 -12.53 2.39
CA LYS A 101 -7.66 -11.50 2.95
C LYS A 101 -8.49 -10.26 3.33
N PRO A 102 -8.18 -9.61 4.48
CA PRO A 102 -8.94 -8.44 4.93
C PRO A 102 -8.52 -7.14 4.22
N TYR A 103 -7.52 -7.19 3.33
CA TYR A 103 -6.93 -6.04 2.66
C TYR A 103 -6.88 -6.23 1.15
N THR A 104 -6.83 -5.12 0.44
CA THR A 104 -6.59 -5.05 -1.01
C THR A 104 -5.21 -4.45 -1.29
N ILE A 105 -4.74 -4.59 -2.52
CA ILE A 105 -3.56 -3.88 -3.01
C ILE A 105 -4.07 -2.58 -3.63
N SER A 106 -3.51 -1.44 -3.22
CA SER A 106 -3.87 -0.14 -3.77
C SER A 106 -3.52 -0.08 -5.26
N ASP A 107 -4.53 0.08 -6.11
CA ASP A 107 -4.40 0.21 -7.56
C ASP A 107 -4.99 1.52 -8.09
N GLY A 108 -5.35 2.44 -7.18
CA GLY A 108 -5.90 3.75 -7.48
C GLY A 108 -4.93 4.68 -8.20
N VAL A 109 -5.42 5.88 -8.57
CA VAL A 109 -4.62 6.91 -9.26
C VAL A 109 -3.59 7.56 -8.32
N PHE A 110 -3.89 7.63 -7.02
CA PHE A 110 -3.02 8.16 -5.97
C PHE A 110 -2.60 7.04 -5.00
N ASN A 111 -1.37 7.09 -4.48
CA ASN A 111 -0.82 6.07 -3.55
C ASN A 111 -0.98 4.64 -4.09
N SER A 112 -0.66 4.46 -5.37
CA SER A 112 -0.82 3.21 -6.11
C SER A 112 0.40 2.31 -5.94
N ALA A 113 0.20 0.99 -6.01
CA ALA A 113 1.27 0.02 -6.20
C ALA A 113 1.82 0.00 -7.66
N ARG A 114 1.59 1.08 -8.42
CA ARG A 114 2.06 1.28 -9.80
C ARG A 114 3.31 2.15 -9.80
N TRP A 115 4.22 1.89 -10.72
CA TRP A 115 5.34 2.77 -11.00
C TRP A 115 4.93 3.89 -11.97
N THR A 116 5.52 5.07 -11.81
CA THR A 116 5.36 6.21 -12.72
C THR A 116 6.72 6.87 -12.93
N SER A 117 6.91 7.56 -14.05
CA SER A 117 8.17 8.27 -14.32
C SER A 117 7.92 9.60 -15.03
N GLN A 118 8.83 10.55 -14.81
CA GLN A 118 8.82 11.87 -15.43
C GLN A 118 10.22 12.24 -15.93
N LEU A 119 10.26 12.95 -17.06
CA LEU A 119 11.46 13.54 -17.64
C LEU A 119 11.36 15.07 -17.52
N GLY A 120 12.47 15.70 -17.14
CA GLY A 120 12.56 17.15 -16.99
C GLY A 120 13.78 17.70 -17.71
N VAL A 121 13.63 18.90 -18.25
CA VAL A 121 14.68 19.66 -18.91
C VAL A 121 14.67 21.07 -18.35
N ARG A 122 15.84 21.59 -17.96
CA ARG A 122 16.00 22.97 -17.51
C ARG A 122 17.19 23.60 -18.25
N LEU A 123 16.98 24.80 -18.79
CA LEU A 123 18.01 25.63 -19.40
C LEU A 123 18.25 26.86 -18.53
N SER A 124 19.52 27.13 -18.21
CA SER A 124 19.98 28.36 -17.54
C SER A 124 21.00 29.07 -18.44
N PHE A 125 20.96 30.41 -18.46
CA PHE A 125 21.75 31.27 -19.34
C PHE A 125 22.65 32.23 -18.57
#